data_AF-A0A968TY77-F1
#
_entry.id   AF-A0A968TY77-F1
#
_cell.length_a   1.000
_cell.length_b   1.000
_cell.length_c   1.000
_cell.angle_alpha   90.00
_cell.angle_beta   90.00
_cell.angle_gamma   90.00
#
_symmetry.space_group_name_H-M   'P 1'
#
loop_
_entity.id
_entity.type
_entity.pdbx_description
1 polymer ?
#
loop_
_entity_poly.entity_id
_entity_poly.type
_entity_poly.pdbx_seq_one_letter_code
_entity_poly.pdbx_strand_id
1 'polypeptide(L)'
;MAATASEAGTLLASDDFSGASGWADAAGNGWSVGYTNGSYRITAVPGIGQIWSYRTVGTGAPLYSVGADVTVQNGSAGLMVNFLDAQNYVSFLIDPAAGTYELGVWQGGVFVALQSGQSTAID
;
A
#
# COMPACT_ATOMS: atom_id res chain seq x y z
N MET A 1 9.24 18.30 0.96
CA MET A 1 10.34 17.72 1.77
C MET A 1 9.99 16.27 1.99
N ALA A 2 10.86 15.33 1.63
CA ALA A 2 10.64 13.91 1.96
C ALA A 2 10.67 13.76 3.49
N ALA A 3 9.70 13.07 4.07
CA ALA A 3 9.72 12.75 5.48
C ALA A 3 10.93 11.83 5.76
N THR A 4 11.59 12.01 6.90
CA THR A 4 12.58 11.01 7.35
C THR A 4 11.83 9.72 7.65
N ALA A 5 12.25 8.63 6.99
CA ALA A 5 11.78 7.28 7.26
C ALA A 5 11.78 7.01 8.77
N SER A 6 10.63 6.62 9.32
CA SER A 6 10.53 6.23 10.73
C SER A 6 11.11 4.83 10.97
N GLU A 7 11.33 4.08 9.89
CA GLU A 7 11.88 2.74 9.90
C GLU A 7 13.36 2.78 10.31
N ALA A 8 13.77 1.83 11.16
CA ALA A 8 15.15 1.65 11.57
C ALA A 8 15.64 0.24 11.23
N GLY A 9 16.93 0.09 10.96
CA GLY A 9 17.58 -1.20 10.69
C GLY A 9 18.37 -1.22 9.39
N THR A 10 18.61 -2.43 8.88
CA THR A 10 19.25 -2.60 7.58
C THR A 10 18.24 -2.29 6.48
N LEU A 11 18.60 -1.41 5.55
CA LEU A 11 17.78 -1.11 4.39
C LEU A 11 17.66 -2.35 3.50
N LEU A 12 16.44 -2.88 3.36
CA LEU A 12 16.16 -4.05 2.52
C LEU A 12 15.79 -3.63 1.09
N ALA A 13 14.99 -2.57 0.98
CA ALA A 13 14.59 -1.96 -0.28
C ALA A 13 14.16 -0.51 -0.04
N SER A 14 14.41 0.35 -1.01
CA SER A 14 13.84 1.70 -1.10
C SER A 14 13.52 2.00 -2.56
N ASP A 15 12.56 2.89 -2.76
CA ASP A 15 12.14 3.33 -4.08
C ASP A 15 11.64 4.76 -3.98
N ASP A 16 12.19 5.66 -4.79
CA ASP A 16 11.73 7.04 -4.90
C ASP A 16 10.82 7.25 -6.11
N PHE A 17 10.58 6.19 -6.89
CA PHE A 17 9.75 6.19 -8.10
C PHE A 17 10.16 7.22 -9.17
N SER A 18 11.42 7.68 -9.13
CA SER A 18 11.99 8.57 -10.16
C SER A 18 12.22 7.87 -11.51
N GLY A 19 12.19 6.54 -11.55
CA GLY A 19 12.32 5.72 -12.74
C GLY A 19 11.83 4.28 -12.54
N ALA A 20 11.90 3.48 -13.59
CA ALA A 20 11.49 2.08 -13.55
C ALA A 20 12.36 1.26 -12.59
N SER A 21 11.73 0.69 -11.58
CA SER A 21 12.36 0.06 -10.41
C SER A 21 11.79 -1.33 -10.09
N GLY A 22 10.97 -1.88 -11.00
CA GLY A 22 10.43 -3.24 -10.92
C GLY A 22 9.01 -3.34 -10.36
N TRP A 23 8.32 -2.22 -10.15
CA TRP A 23 6.87 -2.22 -9.92
C TRP A 23 6.13 -2.42 -11.23
N ALA A 24 4.91 -2.95 -11.15
CA ALA A 24 4.08 -3.15 -12.31
C ALA A 24 3.78 -1.82 -13.03
N ASP A 25 3.77 -1.86 -14.35
CA ASP A 25 3.29 -0.75 -15.20
C ASP A 25 2.26 -1.36 -16.16
N ALA A 26 0.98 -1.24 -15.80
CA ALA A 26 -0.10 -1.97 -16.42
C ALA A 26 -1.44 -1.24 -16.25
N ALA A 27 -2.37 -1.51 -17.17
CA ALA A 27 -3.73 -1.00 -17.10
C ALA A 27 -4.74 -2.05 -17.55
N GLY A 28 -5.96 -1.91 -17.05
CA GLY A 28 -7.11 -2.71 -17.44
C GLY A 28 -8.38 -1.87 -17.49
N ASN A 29 -9.54 -2.54 -17.59
CA ASN A 29 -10.80 -1.83 -17.63
C ASN A 29 -11.09 -1.17 -16.28
N GLY A 30 -10.98 0.16 -16.23
CA GLY A 30 -11.27 0.96 -15.04
C GLY A 30 -10.14 1.07 -14.01
N TRP A 31 -8.96 0.51 -14.27
CA TRP A 31 -7.80 0.64 -13.37
C TRP A 31 -6.48 0.81 -14.12
N SER A 32 -5.51 1.43 -13.45
CA SER A 32 -4.12 1.46 -13.90
C SER A 32 -3.15 1.56 -12.72
N VAL A 33 -1.94 1.07 -12.93
CA VAL A 33 -0.80 1.20 -12.03
C VAL A 33 0.44 1.57 -12.84
N GLY A 34 1.28 2.47 -12.34
CA GLY A 34 2.50 2.84 -13.05
C GLY A 34 3.18 4.10 -12.54
N TYR A 35 4.36 4.38 -13.10
CA TYR A 35 5.18 5.54 -12.76
C TYR A 35 4.62 6.80 -13.43
N THR A 36 4.47 7.88 -12.65
CA THR A 36 4.02 9.17 -13.16
C THR A 36 4.65 10.30 -12.37
N ASN A 37 5.32 11.23 -13.06
CA ASN A 37 5.87 12.46 -12.48
C ASN A 37 6.70 12.25 -11.20
N GLY A 38 7.55 11.22 -11.15
CA GLY A 38 8.38 10.91 -9.98
C GLY A 38 7.59 10.31 -8.80
N SER A 39 6.45 9.69 -9.08
CA SER A 39 5.63 8.97 -8.10
C SER A 39 5.09 7.68 -8.72
N TYR A 40 4.66 6.75 -7.89
CA TYR A 40 3.90 5.59 -8.34
C TYR A 40 2.42 5.83 -8.11
N ARG A 41 1.61 5.69 -9.17
CA ARG A 41 0.17 5.98 -9.13
C ARG A 41 -0.62 4.71 -9.36
N ILE A 42 -1.61 4.52 -8.49
CA ILE A 42 -2.67 3.51 -8.64
C ILE A 42 -3.98 4.27 -8.87
N THR A 43 -4.73 3.88 -9.88
CA THR A 43 -6.09 4.38 -10.13
C THR A 43 -7.08 3.23 -10.23
N ALA A 44 -8.28 3.47 -9.72
CA ALA A 44 -9.41 2.55 -9.79
C ALA A 44 -10.70 3.37 -9.86
N VAL A 45 -11.58 3.07 -10.82
CA VAL A 45 -12.94 3.60 -10.83
C VAL A 45 -13.81 2.86 -9.81
N PRO A 46 -14.87 3.50 -9.27
CA PRO A 46 -15.75 2.85 -8.31
C PRO A 46 -16.34 1.53 -8.81
N GLY A 47 -16.40 0.52 -7.93
CA GLY A 47 -17.07 -0.75 -8.19
C GLY A 47 -16.21 -1.86 -8.82
N ILE A 48 -14.94 -1.60 -9.17
CA ILE A 48 -14.05 -2.63 -9.74
C ILE A 48 -13.31 -3.48 -8.70
N GLY A 49 -13.51 -3.19 -7.41
CA GLY A 49 -12.81 -3.85 -6.31
C GLY A 49 -11.49 -3.16 -5.93
N GLN A 50 -10.72 -3.83 -5.06
CA GLN A 50 -9.40 -3.33 -4.62
C GLN A 50 -8.35 -3.63 -5.68
N ILE A 51 -7.53 -2.62 -6.00
CA ILE A 51 -6.39 -2.76 -6.90
C ILE A 51 -5.12 -2.70 -6.07
N TRP A 52 -4.30 -3.74 -6.17
CA TRP A 52 -3.01 -3.83 -5.52
C TRP A 52 -1.90 -3.90 -6.55
N SER A 53 -0.83 -3.16 -6.31
CA SER A 53 0.46 -3.38 -6.94
C SER A 53 1.43 -3.88 -5.88
N TYR A 54 2.26 -4.86 -6.24
CA TYR A 54 3.20 -5.47 -5.31
C TYR A 54 4.51 -5.81 -6.00
N ARG A 55 5.57 -5.79 -5.20
CA ARG A 55 6.91 -6.23 -5.57
C ARG A 55 7.43 -7.13 -4.46
N THR A 56 8.01 -8.26 -4.83
CA THR A 56 8.61 -9.18 -3.86
C THR A 56 9.95 -8.63 -3.40
N VAL A 57 10.11 -8.49 -2.08
CA VAL A 57 11.37 -8.16 -1.41
C VAL A 57 11.67 -9.25 -0.41
N GLY A 58 12.85 -9.87 -0.52
CA GLY A 58 13.28 -10.87 0.45
C GLY A 58 13.67 -10.19 1.76
N THR A 59 12.86 -10.35 2.81
CA THR A 59 13.13 -9.68 4.09
C THR A 59 14.27 -10.34 4.87
N GLY A 60 14.53 -11.63 4.64
CA GLY A 60 15.55 -12.42 5.35
C GLY A 60 15.29 -12.59 6.85
N ALA A 61 14.23 -11.98 7.38
CA ALA A 61 13.87 -11.94 8.79
C ALA A 61 12.33 -11.93 8.96
N PRO A 62 11.81 -12.47 10.06
CA PRO A 62 10.37 -12.49 10.34
C PRO A 62 9.81 -11.13 10.76
N LEU A 63 10.69 -10.20 11.17
CA LEU A 63 10.32 -8.86 11.61
C LEU A 63 10.96 -7.84 10.67
N TYR A 64 10.16 -6.89 10.21
CA TYR A 64 10.57 -5.80 9.34
C TYR A 64 9.68 -4.58 9.57
N SER A 65 10.13 -3.43 9.11
CA SER A 65 9.36 -2.18 9.09
C SER A 65 9.22 -1.72 7.65
N VAL A 66 8.08 -1.13 7.32
CA VAL A 66 7.78 -0.59 5.99
C VAL A 66 7.08 0.75 6.15
N GLY A 67 7.48 1.69 5.30
CA GLY A 67 6.90 3.01 5.20
C GLY A 67 6.73 3.41 3.75
N ALA A 68 5.73 4.25 3.50
CA ALA A 68 5.51 4.87 2.22
C ALA A 68 4.88 6.24 2.44
N ASP A 69 5.33 7.22 1.65
CA ASP A 69 4.62 8.48 1.50
C ASP A 69 3.44 8.25 0.55
N VAL A 70 2.21 8.42 1.06
CA VAL A 70 0.97 8.15 0.32
C VAL A 70 0.13 9.42 0.22
N THR A 71 -0.34 9.73 -0.99
CA THR A 71 -1.36 10.76 -1.23
C THR A 71 -2.62 10.11 -1.75
N VAL A 72 -3.72 10.21 -1.00
CA VAL A 72 -5.02 9.67 -1.40
C VAL A 72 -5.88 10.79 -1.98
N GLN A 73 -6.30 10.66 -3.23
CA GLN A 73 -7.21 11.63 -3.84
C GLN A 73 -8.68 11.31 -3.57
N ASN A 74 -9.05 10.03 -3.56
CA ASN A 74 -10.40 9.56 -3.32
C ASN A 74 -10.38 8.15 -2.74
N GLY A 75 -11.32 7.84 -1.84
CA GLY A 75 -11.47 6.53 -1.21
C GLY A 75 -10.35 6.23 -0.21
N SER A 76 -9.94 4.97 -0.16
CA SER A 76 -8.91 4.49 0.76
C SER A 76 -7.70 3.95 0.01
N ALA A 77 -6.52 4.08 0.60
CA ALA A 77 -5.29 3.47 0.10
C ALA A 77 -4.36 3.10 1.26
N GLY A 78 -3.32 2.34 0.98
CA GLY A 78 -2.32 2.01 1.99
C GLY A 78 -1.41 0.88 1.56
N LEU A 79 -0.98 0.09 2.54
CA LEU A 79 0.05 -0.93 2.37
C LEU A 79 -0.55 -2.33 2.40
N MET A 80 -0.03 -3.18 1.52
CA MET A 80 -0.21 -4.63 1.57
C MET A 80 1.13 -5.28 1.88
N VAL A 81 1.15 -6.13 2.89
CA VAL A 81 2.36 -6.83 3.35
C VAL A 81 2.08 -8.31 3.56
N ASN A 82 3.14 -9.13 3.62
CA ASN A 82 3.03 -10.59 3.72
C ASN A 82 2.08 -11.20 2.68
N PHE A 83 2.11 -10.67 1.44
CA PHE A 83 1.31 -11.20 0.34
C PHE A 83 1.78 -12.60 -0.05
N LEU A 84 0.93 -13.60 0.20
CA LEU A 84 1.13 -14.97 -0.27
C LEU A 84 0.37 -15.19 -1.59
N ASP A 85 -0.87 -14.73 -1.62
CA ASP A 85 -1.75 -14.74 -2.79
C ASP A 85 -2.91 -13.74 -2.59
N ALA A 86 -3.79 -13.64 -3.57
CA ALA A 86 -4.95 -12.72 -3.56
C ALA A 86 -5.98 -13.00 -2.45
N GLN A 87 -5.84 -14.10 -1.70
CA GLN A 87 -6.71 -14.51 -0.61
C GLN A 87 -6.03 -14.41 0.75
N ASN A 88 -4.71 -14.22 0.79
CA ASN A 88 -3.89 -14.33 2.00
C ASN A 88 -2.83 -13.23 2.05
N TYR A 89 -3.13 -12.15 2.80
CA TYR A 89 -2.23 -11.01 3.01
C TYR A 89 -2.67 -10.16 4.20
N VAL A 90 -1.80 -9.25 4.65
CA VAL A 90 -2.13 -8.22 5.65
C VAL A 90 -2.28 -6.89 4.93
N SER A 91 -3.31 -6.13 5.27
CA SER A 91 -3.55 -4.79 4.73
C SER A 91 -3.69 -3.76 5.84
N PHE A 92 -3.08 -2.60 5.63
CA PHE A 92 -3.31 -1.39 6.40
C PHE A 92 -3.78 -0.30 5.45
N LEU A 93 -5.00 0.19 5.65
CA LEU A 93 -5.63 1.21 4.81
C LEU A 93 -5.94 2.45 5.62
N ILE A 94 -5.84 3.60 4.96
CA ILE A 94 -6.31 4.90 5.46
C ILE A 94 -7.36 5.46 4.51
N ASP A 95 -8.35 6.15 5.08
CA ASP A 95 -9.30 7.01 4.36
C ASP A 95 -9.16 8.42 4.95
N PRO A 96 -8.45 9.33 4.27
CA PRO A 96 -8.24 10.68 4.77
C PRO A 96 -9.52 11.52 4.81
N ALA A 97 -10.47 11.29 3.90
CA ALA A 97 -11.73 12.02 3.92
C ALA A 97 -12.57 11.70 5.17
N ALA A 98 -12.46 10.46 5.67
CA ALA A 98 -13.13 10.00 6.88
C ALA A 98 -12.28 10.06 8.15
N GLY A 99 -10.99 10.38 8.06
CA GLY A 99 -10.04 10.34 9.18
C GLY A 99 -9.84 8.93 9.77
N THR A 100 -10.13 7.87 9.01
CA THR A 100 -10.12 6.48 9.51
C THR A 100 -8.93 5.69 9.04
N TYR A 101 -8.56 4.68 9.82
CA TYR A 101 -7.69 3.60 9.41
C TYR A 101 -8.31 2.23 9.69
N GLU A 102 -7.86 1.24 8.93
CA GLU A 102 -8.20 -0.17 9.12
C GLU A 102 -6.96 -1.04 8.91
N LEU A 103 -6.59 -1.80 9.95
CA LEU A 103 -5.64 -2.89 9.91
C LEU A 103 -6.42 -4.19 9.90
N GLY A 104 -6.15 -5.05 8.93
CA GLY A 104 -6.75 -6.37 8.90
C GLY A 104 -5.93 -7.39 8.14
N VAL A 105 -6.42 -8.62 8.19
CA VAL A 105 -5.83 -9.75 7.51
C VAL A 105 -6.88 -10.38 6.60
N TRP A 106 -6.47 -10.66 5.38
CA TRP A 106 -7.20 -11.50 4.44
C TRP A 106 -6.73 -12.93 4.64
N GLN A 107 -7.65 -13.84 4.94
CA GLN A 107 -7.37 -15.26 5.14
C GLN A 107 -8.42 -16.08 4.37
N GLY A 108 -7.98 -16.84 3.37
CA GLY A 108 -8.90 -17.56 2.49
C GLY A 108 -9.92 -16.65 1.79
N GLY A 109 -9.54 -15.40 1.49
CA GLY A 109 -10.39 -14.40 0.84
C GLY A 109 -11.40 -13.73 1.76
N VAL A 110 -11.39 -14.05 3.06
CA VAL A 110 -12.22 -13.40 4.07
C VAL A 110 -11.38 -12.34 4.78
N PHE A 111 -11.92 -11.13 4.86
CA PHE A 111 -11.32 -10.06 5.61
C PHE A 111 -11.67 -10.16 7.10
N VAL A 112 -10.65 -10.09 7.95
CA VAL A 112 -10.77 -10.01 9.41
C VAL A 112 -10.08 -8.74 9.87
N ALA A 113 -10.87 -7.78 10.35
CA ALA A 113 -10.36 -6.57 10.98
C ALA A 113 -9.62 -6.93 12.27
N LEU A 114 -8.37 -6.50 12.39
CA LEU A 114 -7.56 -6.65 13.59
C LEU A 114 -7.66 -5.39 14.46
N GLN A 115 -7.66 -4.23 13.81
CA GLN A 115 -7.88 -2.95 14.45
C GLN A 115 -8.44 -1.95 13.44
N SER A 116 -9.32 -1.07 13.89
CA SER A 116 -9.82 0.04 13.08
C SER A 116 -10.11 1.23 13.98
N GLY A 117 -10.05 2.43 13.45
CA GLY A 117 -10.42 3.60 14.24
C GLY A 117 -10.28 4.91 13.51
N GLN A 118 -10.47 5.97 14.29
CA GLN A 118 -10.23 7.36 13.89
C GLN A 118 -8.82 7.77 14.33
N SER A 119 -8.16 8.62 13.56
CA SER A 119 -6.86 9.17 13.92
C SER A 119 -6.73 10.61 13.45
N THR A 120 -6.27 11.49 14.34
CA THR A 120 -5.97 12.89 14.00
C THR A 120 -4.65 13.05 13.25
N ALA A 121 -3.90 11.97 13.06
CA ALA A 121 -2.68 11.95 12.24
C ALA A 121 -2.96 11.64 10.76
N ILE A 122 -4.24 11.55 10.38
CA ILE A 122 -4.68 11.37 9.00
C ILE A 122 -5.43 12.65 8.62
N ASP A 123 -4.85 13.44 7.74
CA ASP A 123 -5.28 14.76 7.30
C ASP A 123 -5.40 14.89 5.77
#